data_AF-A0A928UN54-F1
#
_entry.id   AF-A0A928UN54-F1
#
_cell.length_a   1.000
_cell.length_b   1.000
_cell.length_c   1.000
_cell.angle_alpha   90.00
_cell.angle_beta   90.00
_cell.angle_gamma   90.00
#
_symmetry.space_group_name_H-M   'P 1'
#
loop_
_entity.id
_entity.type
_entity.pdbx_description
1 polymer ?
#
loop_
_entity_poly.entity_id
_entity_poly.type
_entity_poly.pdbx_seq_one_letter_code
_entity_poly.pdbx_strand_id
1 'polypeptide(L)'
;MLFDTKTIWLITLLGSLSSCVHPTPHTDIAATKIAIEYMNKAGAAKKATNLFNRSMQYYEQATALLKQRENVSAQKYLQLARTYAEKAEFKSRTKVNDTQKEW
;
A
#
# COMPACT_ATOMS: atom_id res chain seq x y z
N MET A 1 -57.75 1.41 6.84
CA MET A 1 -56.64 0.61 6.30
C MET A 1 -55.74 0.24 7.48
N LEU A 2 -55.88 -1.00 7.98
CA LEU A 2 -55.06 -1.50 9.09
C LEU A 2 -53.71 -1.94 8.54
N PHE A 3 -52.64 -1.23 8.91
CA PHE A 3 -51.28 -1.74 8.73
C PHE A 3 -51.01 -2.79 9.81
N ASP A 4 -50.95 -4.04 9.37
CA ASP A 4 -50.70 -5.22 10.19
C ASP A 4 -49.30 -5.15 10.84
N THR A 5 -49.27 -5.20 12.17
CA THR A 5 -48.08 -5.07 13.01
C THR A 5 -47.05 -6.18 12.81
N LYS A 6 -47.38 -7.30 12.15
CA LYS A 6 -46.40 -8.36 11.84
C LYS A 6 -45.48 -7.98 10.68
N THR A 7 -45.94 -7.12 9.78
CA THR A 7 -45.16 -6.68 8.60
C THR A 7 -43.96 -5.82 8.99
N ILE A 8 -44.06 -5.09 10.10
CA ILE A 8 -43.02 -4.18 10.58
C ILE A 8 -41.82 -4.96 11.13
N TRP A 9 -42.04 -6.12 11.75
CA TRP A 9 -40.95 -6.94 12.31
C TRP A 9 -40.08 -7.62 11.25
N LEU A 10 -40.61 -7.87 10.04
CA LEU A 10 -39.89 -8.53 8.95
C LEU A 10 -38.90 -7.60 8.24
N ILE A 11 -39.15 -6.29 8.23
CA ILE A 11 -38.32 -5.31 7.51
C ILE A 11 -37.07 -4.94 8.33
N THR A 12 -37.15 -4.99 9.66
CA THR A 12 -36.04 -4.64 10.55
C THR A 12 -34.92 -5.69 10.58
N LEU A 13 -35.17 -6.92 10.13
CA LEU A 13 -34.17 -8.00 10.14
C LEU A 13 -33.24 -7.99 8.91
N LEU A 14 -33.59 -7.24 7.85
CA LEU A 14 -32.86 -7.25 6.57
C LEU A 14 -31.77 -6.17 6.44
N GLY A 15 -31.56 -5.36 7.49
CA GLY A 15 -30.71 -4.16 7.43
C GLY A 15 -29.25 -4.30 7.90
N SER A 16 -28.80 -5.48 8.37
CA SER A 16 -27.52 -5.64 9.08
C SER A 16 -26.41 -6.37 8.31
N LEU A 17 -26.52 -6.48 6.99
CA LEU A 17 -25.45 -7.02 6.12
C LEU A 17 -24.69 -5.92 5.36
N SER A 18 -24.50 -4.75 5.97
CA SER A 18 -23.46 -3.79 5.56
C SER A 18 -22.09 -4.38 5.87
N SER A 19 -21.76 -5.38 5.05
CA SER A 19 -20.50 -6.07 4.96
C SER A 19 -19.38 -5.04 4.98
N CYS A 20 -18.39 -5.24 5.86
CA CYS A 20 -17.17 -4.45 5.88
C CYS A 20 -16.36 -4.68 4.59
N VAL A 21 -16.86 -4.15 3.46
CA VAL A 21 -16.13 -4.14 2.19
C VAL A 21 -15.14 -2.98 2.29
N HIS A 22 -13.95 -3.29 2.81
CA HIS A 22 -12.86 -2.32 2.79
C HIS A 22 -12.46 -2.11 1.32
N PRO A 23 -12.60 -0.90 0.77
CA PRO A 23 -12.32 -0.67 -0.64
C PRO A 23 -10.85 -0.97 -0.94
N THR A 24 -10.60 -1.51 -2.13
CA THR A 24 -9.23 -1.81 -2.59
C THR A 24 -8.42 -0.50 -2.67
N PRO A 25 -7.18 -0.45 -2.17
CA PRO A 25 -6.38 0.77 -2.10
C PRO A 25 -5.75 1.13 -3.45
N HIS A 26 -6.57 1.48 -4.45
CA HIS A 26 -6.14 1.74 -5.82
C HIS A 26 -5.11 2.89 -5.93
N THR A 27 -5.28 3.95 -5.13
CA THR A 27 -4.38 5.10 -5.09
C THR A 27 -2.99 4.72 -4.57
N ASP A 28 -2.93 3.89 -3.52
CA ASP A 28 -1.66 3.45 -2.93
C ASP A 28 -0.90 2.53 -3.88
N ILE A 29 -1.61 1.68 -4.63
CA ILE A 29 -1.00 0.84 -5.67
C ILE A 29 -0.35 1.72 -6.74
N ALA A 30 -1.08 2.73 -7.24
CA ALA A 30 -0.57 3.63 -8.28
C ALA A 30 0.64 4.44 -7.79
N ALA A 31 0.54 5.06 -6.60
CA ALA A 31 1.63 5.83 -6.01
C ALA A 31 2.89 4.97 -5.77
N THR A 32 2.71 3.73 -5.30
CA THR A 32 3.82 2.79 -5.07
C THR A 32 4.50 2.41 -6.39
N LYS A 33 3.74 2.11 -7.45
CA LYS A 33 4.30 1.82 -8.78
C LYS A 33 5.13 2.98 -9.32
N ILE A 34 4.61 4.20 -9.20
CA ILE A 34 5.32 5.42 -9.60
C ILE A 34 6.63 5.57 -8.84
N ALA A 35 6.62 5.37 -7.52
CA ALA A 35 7.84 5.42 -6.70
C ALA A 35 8.87 4.37 -7.12
N ILE A 36 8.43 3.14 -7.40
CA ILE A 36 9.31 2.06 -7.91
C ILE A 36 9.91 2.43 -9.27
N GLU A 37 9.14 3.06 -10.15
CA GLU A 37 9.62 3.53 -11.45
C GLU A 37 10.72 4.60 -11.29
N TYR A 38 10.51 5.58 -10.41
CA TYR A 38 11.53 6.60 -10.11
C TYR A 38 12.79 5.99 -9.48
N MET A 39 12.63 5.05 -8.55
CA MET A 39 13.73 4.28 -7.96
C MET A 39 14.55 3.55 -9.03
N ASN A 40 13.88 2.88 -9.97
CA ASN A 40 14.52 2.20 -11.10
C ASN A 40 15.28 3.18 -11.99
N LYS A 41 14.64 4.29 -12.38
CA LYS A 41 15.25 5.36 -13.20
C LYS A 41 16.47 5.99 -12.52
N ALA A 42 16.49 6.10 -11.20
CA ALA A 42 17.64 6.59 -10.45
C ALA A 42 18.82 5.61 -10.38
N GLY A 43 18.64 4.37 -10.85
CA GLY A 43 19.67 3.33 -10.83
C GLY A 43 19.87 2.70 -9.45
N ALA A 44 18.83 2.66 -8.63
CA ALA A 44 18.92 2.21 -7.25
C ALA A 44 19.32 0.73 -7.07
N ALA A 45 19.06 -0.12 -8.07
CA ALA A 45 19.52 -1.50 -8.07
C ALA A 45 21.05 -1.62 -7.87
N LYS A 46 21.83 -0.64 -8.35
CA LYS A 46 23.30 -0.62 -8.23
C LYS A 46 23.80 0.27 -7.09
N LYS A 47 23.13 1.41 -6.83
CA LYS A 47 23.61 2.42 -5.88
C LYS A 47 23.03 2.27 -4.47
N ALA A 48 21.85 1.65 -4.35
CA ALA A 48 21.11 1.51 -3.11
C ALA A 48 20.46 0.11 -3.00
N THR A 49 21.21 -0.93 -3.36
CA THR A 49 20.73 -2.32 -3.55
C THR A 49 19.93 -2.87 -2.38
N ASN A 50 20.34 -2.61 -1.13
CA ASN A 50 19.59 -3.08 0.05
C ASN A 50 18.19 -2.44 0.12
N LEU A 51 18.08 -1.13 -0.10
CA LEU A 51 16.79 -0.43 -0.09
C LEU A 51 15.92 -0.84 -1.28
N PHE A 52 16.55 -1.03 -2.44
CA PHE A 52 15.89 -1.56 -3.64
C PHE A 52 15.26 -2.93 -3.38
N ASN A 53 16.04 -3.88 -2.84
CA ASN A 53 15.56 -5.24 -2.55
C ASN A 53 14.41 -5.22 -1.54
N ARG A 54 14.51 -4.42 -0.48
CA ARG A 54 13.43 -4.26 0.50
C ARG A 54 12.15 -3.71 -0.13
N SER A 55 12.26 -2.68 -0.96
CA SER A 55 11.11 -2.11 -1.67
C SER A 55 10.40 -3.16 -2.51
N MET A 56 11.16 -3.94 -3.30
CA MET A 56 10.63 -5.01 -4.14
C MET A 56 9.99 -6.15 -3.33
N GLN A 57 10.62 -6.57 -2.22
CA GLN A 57 10.08 -7.59 -1.33
C GLN A 57 8.72 -7.19 -0.73
N TYR A 58 8.61 -5.97 -0.22
CA TYR A 58 7.34 -5.49 0.32
C TYR A 58 6.28 -5.29 -0.77
N TYR A 59 6.69 -4.89 -1.97
CA TYR A 59 5.78 -4.79 -3.09
C TYR A 59 5.22 -6.16 -3.49
N GLU A 60 6.07 -7.18 -3.53
CA GLU A 60 5.66 -8.56 -3.80
C GLU A 60 4.69 -9.07 -2.72
N GLN A 61 5.00 -8.87 -1.44
CA GLN A 61 4.11 -9.22 -0.33
C GLN A 61 2.75 -8.50 -0.43
N ALA A 62 2.74 -7.21 -0.75
CA ALA A 62 1.51 -6.46 -0.99
C ALA A 62 0.69 -7.08 -2.14
N THR A 63 1.33 -7.44 -3.25
CA THR A 63 0.61 -8.06 -4.39
C THR A 63 0.04 -9.42 -4.06
N ALA A 64 0.72 -10.23 -3.24
CA ALA A 64 0.20 -11.50 -2.75
C ALA A 64 -1.06 -11.30 -1.88
N LEU A 65 -1.04 -10.32 -0.98
CA LEU A 65 -2.18 -9.98 -0.13
C LEU A 65 -3.38 -9.43 -0.91
N LEU A 66 -3.13 -8.61 -1.93
CA LEU A 66 -4.20 -8.14 -2.84
C LEU A 66 -4.87 -9.31 -3.57
N LYS A 67 -4.12 -10.33 -4.00
CA LYS A 67 -4.69 -11.55 -4.60
C LYS A 67 -5.58 -12.32 -3.62
N GLN A 68 -5.23 -12.30 -2.34
CA GLN A 68 -6.01 -12.87 -1.24
C GLN A 68 -7.17 -11.99 -0.78
N ARG A 69 -7.36 -10.80 -1.40
CA ARG A 69 -8.36 -9.77 -1.00
C ARG A 69 -8.12 -9.20 0.40
N GLU A 70 -6.92 -9.34 0.94
CA GLU A 70 -6.50 -8.73 2.20
C GLU A 70 -6.07 -7.26 2.00
N ASN A 71 -7.04 -6.40 1.68
CA ASN A 71 -6.79 -5.01 1.29
C ASN A 71 -6.07 -4.18 2.36
N VAL A 72 -6.43 -4.35 3.64
CA VAL A 72 -5.83 -3.59 4.76
C VAL A 72 -4.38 -4.00 4.99
N SER A 73 -4.10 -5.31 4.98
CA SER A 73 -2.74 -5.83 5.09
C SER A 73 -1.89 -5.36 3.91
N ALA A 74 -2.41 -5.47 2.69
CA ALA A 74 -1.74 -5.03 1.48
C ALA A 74 -1.38 -3.54 1.52
N GLN A 75 -2.28 -2.68 2.02
CA GLN A 75 -2.03 -1.24 2.12
C GLN A 75 -0.78 -0.92 2.95
N LYS A 76 -0.59 -1.59 4.09
CA LYS A 76 0.60 -1.40 4.94
C LYS A 76 1.88 -1.77 4.19
N TYR A 77 1.86 -2.87 3.45
CA TYR A 77 3.00 -3.30 2.66
C TYR A 77 3.28 -2.40 1.46
N LEU A 78 2.24 -1.86 0.80
CA LEU A 78 2.39 -0.84 -0.25
C LEU A 78 3.07 0.42 0.31
N GLN A 79 2.66 0.89 1.48
CA GLN A 79 3.27 2.04 2.13
C GLN A 79 4.76 1.79 2.43
N LEU A 80 5.10 0.62 2.98
CA LEU A 80 6.50 0.24 3.21
C LEU A 80 7.28 0.20 1.88
N ALA A 81 6.76 -0.48 0.87
CA ALA A 81 7.38 -0.58 -0.45
C ALA A 81 7.68 0.80 -1.04
N ARG A 82 6.71 1.72 -0.96
CA ARG A 82 6.85 3.11 -1.40
C ARG A 82 7.93 3.86 -0.61
N THR A 83 7.91 3.80 0.72
CA THR A 83 8.92 4.48 1.55
C THR A 83 10.33 3.99 1.23
N TYR A 84 10.51 2.68 1.04
CA TYR A 84 11.82 2.14 0.64
C TYR A 84 12.20 2.55 -0.78
N ALA A 85 11.25 2.63 -1.71
CA ALA A 85 11.50 3.11 -3.07
C ALA A 85 11.97 4.58 -3.08
N GLU A 86 11.28 5.46 -2.36
CA GLU A 86 11.63 6.88 -2.24
C GLU A 86 13.02 7.06 -1.57
N LYS A 87 13.30 6.31 -0.50
CA LYS A 87 14.63 6.31 0.14
C LYS A 87 15.74 5.81 -0.81
N ALA A 88 15.46 4.74 -1.56
CA ALA A 88 16.40 4.18 -2.52
C ALA A 88 16.66 5.16 -3.67
N GLU A 89 15.62 5.80 -4.19
CA GLU A 89 15.68 6.84 -5.21
C GLU A 89 16.53 8.02 -4.75
N PHE A 90 16.23 8.57 -3.57
CA PHE A 90 17.00 9.65 -2.97
C PHE A 90 18.47 9.28 -2.80
N LYS A 91 18.77 8.13 -2.18
CA LYS A 91 20.15 7.64 -1.97
C LYS A 91 20.91 7.41 -3.28
N SER A 92 20.21 7.11 -4.36
CA SER A 92 20.82 6.86 -5.68
C SER A 92 21.14 8.13 -6.45
N ARG A 93 20.43 9.22 -6.13
CA ARG A 93 20.67 10.55 -6.70
C ARG A 93 21.67 11.35 -5.89
N THR A 94 21.67 11.19 -4.57
CA THR A 94 22.63 11.87 -3.71
C THR A 94 23.98 11.16 -3.80
N LYS A 95 24.97 11.87 -4.35
CA LYS A 95 26.37 11.63 -3.98
C LYS A 95 26.49 12.15 -2.54
N VAL A 96 26.04 11.40 -1.54
CA VAL A 96 26.35 11.79 -0.16
C VAL A 96 27.85 11.64 -0.04
N ASN A 97 28.56 12.75 -0.16
CA ASN A 97 29.85 12.92 0.47
C ASN A 97 29.60 12.58 1.95
N ASP A 98 30.10 11.44 2.43
CA ASP A 98 30.09 11.01 3.83
C ASP A 98 30.98 11.95 4.71
N THR A 99 30.87 13.26 4.52
CA THR A 99 31.59 14.33 5.24
C THR A 99 30.65 15.44 5.73
N GLN A 100 29.42 15.09 6.12
CA GLN A 100 28.73 15.82 7.18
C GLN A 100 28.89 15.00 8.47
N LYS A 101 30.12 14.93 9.00
CA LYS A 101 30.59 15.83 10.07
C LYS A 101 29.66 15.72 11.29
N GLU A 102 29.85 14.63 12.01
CA GLU A 102 29.67 14.62 13.46
C GLU A 102 30.49 15.79 14.01
N TRP A 103 29.81 16.79 14.54
CA TRP A 103 30.36 17.77 15.48
C TRP A 103 29.52 17.69 16.73
#